data_AF-A0A1B8EJZ9-F1
#
_entry.id   AF-A0A1B8EJZ9-F1
#
_cell.length_a   1.000
_cell.length_b   1.000
_cell.length_c   1.000
_cell.angle_alpha   90.00
_cell.angle_beta   90.00
_cell.angle_gamma   90.00
#
_symmetry.space_group_name_H-M   'P 1'
#
loop_
_entity.id
_entity.type
_entity.pdbx_description
1 polymer ?
#
loop_
_entity_poly.entity_id
_entity_poly.type
_entity_poly.pdbx_seq_one_letter_code
_entity_poly.pdbx_strand_id
1 'polypeptide(L)'
;MEKKSPIVQLPAGEETVTVKLINAVNFGPAILNRFMAPAVPSVTTHKTHSPSLCFLIEHGSGRKLVWDLGIRKDFNNYAPTIANYIPTTNYDIQVKVNVIDILEENGIRGDEIEAVIWSHWHWDHIGDPSTFPPTTDLVVGAGFKEAMLPGAPANPESPIRESDYTGRTLREISFDGPNSLRIGRFPAFDYFGDGSFYLLDSPGHAVGHLCGLARTTTGPDTFVLLGGDICHYPGIFRPSEHLPVPESISPHPCNPQSDLPFCPGSAFDDLQKSRGRKPTDTLYDMTYGLDIPLATTTVRHLQDLDCNEKVFVIIAHDGSVRDGVDHFPKSLNAWKEKGWGNMLKWAFFRDLEPYWKTVGLA
;
A
#
# COMPACT_ATOMS: atom_id res chain seq x y z
N MET A 1 21.53 20.47 -11.61
CA MET A 1 20.78 20.49 -10.34
C MET A 1 21.67 19.90 -9.27
N GLU A 2 21.95 20.62 -8.18
CA GLU A 2 22.66 20.05 -7.03
C GLU A 2 21.87 18.83 -6.53
N LYS A 3 22.55 17.67 -6.40
CA LYS A 3 21.95 16.50 -5.75
C LYS A 3 21.69 16.89 -4.29
N LYS A 4 20.44 17.26 -3.96
CA LYS A 4 20.00 17.36 -2.57
C LYS A 4 20.29 16.02 -1.91
N SER A 5 20.93 16.06 -0.75
CA SER A 5 21.15 14.84 0.04
C SER A 5 19.80 14.17 0.32
N PRO A 6 19.71 12.83 0.24
CA PRO A 6 18.46 12.15 0.52
C PRO A 6 18.01 12.46 1.95
N ILE A 7 16.72 12.78 2.09
CA ILE A 7 16.11 13.19 3.37
C ILE A 7 16.14 12.05 4.38
N VAL A 8 16.00 10.82 3.88
CA VAL A 8 16.11 9.59 4.66
C VAL A 8 17.39 8.84 4.28
N GLN A 9 18.21 8.58 5.29
CA GLN A 9 19.26 7.57 5.19
C GLN A 9 18.61 6.18 5.25
N LEU A 10 18.71 5.43 4.16
CA LEU A 10 18.25 4.06 4.09
C LEU A 10 19.29 3.14 4.78
N PRO A 11 18.85 2.06 5.44
CA PRO A 11 19.76 1.15 6.12
C PRO A 11 20.70 0.48 5.13
N ALA A 12 21.99 0.39 5.47
CA ALA A 12 22.93 -0.46 4.75
C ALA A 12 22.60 -1.94 5.01
N GLY A 13 23.02 -2.83 4.12
CA GLY A 13 22.83 -4.27 4.25
C GLY A 13 23.30 -5.01 3.01
N GLU A 14 23.59 -6.30 3.17
CA GLU A 14 24.09 -7.16 2.09
C GLU A 14 23.04 -8.15 1.59
N GLU A 15 21.97 -8.37 2.38
CA GLU A 15 20.90 -9.30 2.07
C GLU A 15 19.69 -8.62 1.41
N THR A 16 19.00 -9.36 0.55
CA THR A 16 17.82 -8.90 -0.19
C THR A 16 16.68 -9.90 -0.08
N VAL A 17 15.46 -9.44 -0.30
CA VAL A 17 14.30 -10.30 -0.52
C VAL A 17 13.77 -10.13 -1.94
N THR A 18 13.19 -11.19 -2.49
CA THR A 18 12.40 -11.11 -3.71
C THR A 18 10.98 -10.67 -3.37
N VAL A 19 10.49 -9.61 -4.02
CA VAL A 19 9.12 -9.11 -3.83
C VAL A 19 8.30 -9.40 -5.08
N LYS A 20 7.12 -10.01 -4.94
CA LYS A 20 6.23 -10.34 -6.06
C LYS A 20 4.82 -9.82 -5.78
N LEU A 21 4.29 -9.00 -6.68
CA LEU A 21 2.95 -8.42 -6.55
C LEU A 21 1.86 -9.47 -6.84
N ILE A 22 0.90 -9.63 -5.94
CA ILE A 22 -0.29 -10.46 -6.13
C ILE A 22 -1.52 -9.55 -6.18
N ASN A 23 -2.27 -9.61 -7.27
CA ASN A 23 -3.52 -8.86 -7.41
C ASN A 23 -4.71 -9.83 -7.55
N ALA A 24 -5.21 -10.31 -6.40
CA ALA A 24 -6.37 -11.20 -6.36
C ALA A 24 -7.70 -10.43 -6.47
N VAL A 25 -7.69 -9.14 -6.14
CA VAL A 25 -8.89 -8.37 -5.82
C VAL A 25 -8.88 -7.01 -6.50
N ASN A 26 -10.01 -6.66 -7.12
CA ASN A 26 -10.30 -5.30 -7.55
C ASN A 26 -11.72 -4.93 -7.08
N PHE A 27 -11.95 -3.72 -6.59
CA PHE A 27 -13.25 -3.29 -6.10
C PHE A 27 -13.52 -1.79 -6.29
N GLY A 28 -14.78 -1.39 -6.30
CA GLY A 28 -15.16 0.01 -6.53
C GLY A 28 -16.56 0.18 -7.11
N PRO A 29 -16.89 1.37 -7.66
CA PRO A 29 -16.01 2.53 -7.80
C PRO A 29 -15.68 3.16 -6.45
N ALA A 30 -14.45 3.67 -6.28
CA ALA A 30 -14.11 4.50 -5.13
C ALA A 30 -14.91 5.81 -5.19
N ILE A 31 -15.74 6.09 -4.18
CA ILE A 31 -16.48 7.35 -4.05
C ILE A 31 -15.60 8.32 -3.27
N LEU A 32 -14.98 9.28 -3.97
CA LEU A 32 -13.79 9.96 -3.44
C LEU A 32 -14.07 10.81 -2.19
N ASN A 33 -15.25 11.42 -2.10
CA ASN A 33 -15.64 12.25 -0.95
C ASN A 33 -15.82 11.46 0.36
N ARG A 34 -15.82 10.12 0.32
CA ARG A 34 -15.78 9.28 1.51
C ARG A 34 -14.38 9.19 2.11
N PHE A 35 -13.34 9.36 1.30
CA PHE A 35 -11.96 9.04 1.66
C PHE A 35 -11.02 10.25 1.67
N MET A 36 -11.32 11.27 0.86
CA MET A 36 -10.40 12.37 0.64
C MET A 36 -11.07 13.68 0.22
N ALA A 37 -10.41 14.78 0.55
CA ALA A 37 -10.85 16.16 0.31
C ALA A 37 -9.63 17.09 0.10
N PRO A 38 -9.77 18.32 -0.42
CA PRO A 38 -10.95 18.86 -1.09
C PRO A 38 -11.16 18.24 -2.47
N ALA A 39 -12.40 18.21 -2.94
CA ALA A 39 -12.75 17.62 -4.23
C ALA A 39 -11.99 18.27 -5.40
N VAL A 40 -11.61 17.47 -6.39
CA VAL A 40 -11.20 17.97 -7.71
C VAL A 40 -12.45 18.14 -8.57
N PRO A 41 -12.64 19.31 -9.23
CA PRO A 41 -13.80 19.52 -10.10
C PRO A 41 -13.93 18.42 -11.15
N SER A 42 -15.16 17.96 -11.39
CA SER A 42 -15.48 16.90 -12.36
C SER A 42 -14.94 15.49 -12.02
N VAL A 43 -14.34 15.29 -10.84
CA VAL A 43 -13.80 13.99 -10.42
C VAL A 43 -14.46 13.56 -9.10
N THR A 44 -15.50 12.72 -9.21
CA THR A 44 -16.27 12.20 -8.05
C THR A 44 -15.99 10.73 -7.75
N THR A 45 -15.51 9.99 -8.74
CA THR A 45 -15.09 8.59 -8.65
C THR A 45 -13.88 8.34 -9.53
N HIS A 46 -13.10 7.30 -9.23
CA HIS A 46 -12.09 6.80 -10.17
C HIS A 46 -12.76 5.89 -11.21
N LYS A 47 -12.26 5.94 -12.46
CA LYS A 47 -12.79 5.13 -13.57
C LYS A 47 -12.44 3.65 -13.43
N THR A 48 -11.30 3.35 -12.81
CA THR A 48 -10.83 1.97 -12.62
C THR A 48 -11.19 1.50 -11.21
N HIS A 49 -11.49 0.21 -11.08
CA HIS A 49 -11.59 -0.42 -9.78
C HIS A 49 -10.26 -0.27 -9.04
N SER A 50 -10.31 -0.06 -7.73
CA SER A 50 -9.12 -0.03 -6.88
C SER A 50 -8.66 -1.46 -6.65
N PRO A 51 -7.35 -1.77 -6.75
CA PRO A 51 -6.86 -3.07 -6.31
C PRO A 51 -6.91 -3.19 -4.79
N SER A 52 -6.81 -4.42 -4.26
CA SER A 52 -6.22 -4.65 -2.95
C SER A 52 -4.95 -5.48 -3.15
N LEU A 53 -3.80 -4.79 -3.15
CA LEU A 53 -2.51 -5.37 -3.52
C LEU A 53 -1.91 -6.17 -2.36
N CYS A 54 -1.60 -7.43 -2.64
CA CYS A 54 -0.90 -8.34 -1.74
C CYS A 54 0.49 -8.64 -2.29
N PHE A 55 1.40 -9.20 -1.48
CA PHE A 55 2.75 -9.51 -1.94
C PHE A 55 3.26 -10.83 -1.39
N LEU A 56 3.95 -11.61 -2.22
CA LEU A 56 4.83 -12.68 -1.76
C LEU A 56 6.24 -12.10 -1.57
N ILE A 57 6.83 -12.38 -0.43
CA ILE A 57 8.20 -12.00 -0.07
C ILE A 57 9.00 -13.29 0.13
N GLU A 58 10.09 -13.46 -0.62
CA GLU A 58 10.95 -14.64 -0.52
C GLU A 58 12.36 -14.23 -0.10
N HIS A 59 12.83 -14.82 0.97
CA HIS A 59 14.18 -14.62 1.49
C HIS A 59 15.16 -15.64 0.88
N GLY A 60 16.44 -15.28 0.75
CA GLY A 60 17.49 -16.15 0.20
C GLY A 60 17.67 -17.48 0.95
N SER A 61 17.24 -17.54 2.22
CA SER A 61 17.24 -18.77 3.03
C SER A 61 16.09 -19.74 2.69
N GLY A 62 15.18 -19.39 1.77
CA GLY A 62 14.00 -20.18 1.41
C GLY A 62 12.74 -19.89 2.25
N ARG A 63 12.84 -18.99 3.23
CA ARG A 63 11.71 -18.50 4.05
C ARG A 63 10.79 -17.61 3.22
N LYS A 64 9.47 -17.74 3.39
CA LYS A 64 8.47 -17.02 2.59
C LYS A 64 7.39 -16.38 3.46
N LEU A 65 7.07 -15.13 3.17
CA LEU A 65 6.03 -14.35 3.82
C LEU A 65 4.99 -13.91 2.81
N VAL A 66 3.75 -13.74 3.26
CA VAL A 66 2.70 -13.07 2.49
C VAL A 66 2.32 -11.77 3.19
N TRP A 67 2.36 -10.66 2.47
CA TRP A 67 1.90 -9.35 2.91
C TRP A 67 0.47 -9.13 2.41
N ASP A 68 -0.48 -9.02 3.35
CA ASP A 68 -1.93 -8.95 3.14
C ASP A 68 -2.50 -10.12 2.32
N LEU A 69 -3.82 -10.30 2.41
CA LEU A 69 -4.58 -11.35 1.72
C LEU A 69 -5.74 -10.80 0.89
N GLY A 70 -5.92 -9.48 0.86
CA GLY A 70 -6.98 -8.83 0.11
C GLY A 70 -8.35 -9.06 0.74
N ILE A 71 -9.36 -9.14 -0.13
CA ILE A 71 -10.73 -9.56 0.22
C ILE A 71 -10.84 -11.09 0.05
N ARG A 72 -11.43 -11.80 1.02
CA ARG A 72 -11.73 -13.24 0.90
C ARG A 72 -12.77 -13.50 -0.20
N LYS A 73 -12.60 -14.59 -0.95
CA LYS A 73 -13.51 -14.95 -2.04
C LYS A 73 -14.97 -15.15 -1.60
N ASP A 74 -15.16 -15.56 -0.35
CA ASP A 74 -16.45 -15.76 0.31
C ASP A 74 -16.72 -14.64 1.33
N PHE A 75 -16.56 -13.36 0.94
CA PHE A 75 -16.64 -12.20 1.84
C PHE A 75 -17.93 -12.06 2.67
N ASN A 76 -19.01 -12.77 2.31
CA ASN A 76 -20.20 -12.92 3.16
C ASN A 76 -19.92 -13.67 4.49
N ASN A 77 -18.79 -14.38 4.58
CA ASN A 77 -18.31 -15.09 5.76
C ASN A 77 -17.29 -14.31 6.59
N TYR A 78 -17.15 -12.99 6.37
CA TYR A 78 -16.44 -12.15 7.34
C TYR A 78 -17.14 -12.14 8.71
N ALA A 79 -16.51 -11.50 9.70
CA ALA A 79 -17.18 -11.21 10.96
C ALA A 79 -18.53 -10.50 10.69
N PRO A 80 -19.59 -10.75 11.50
CA PRO A 80 -20.93 -10.25 11.22
C PRO A 80 -21.00 -8.74 10.94
N THR A 81 -20.25 -7.93 11.70
CA THR A 81 -20.14 -6.47 11.48
C THR A 81 -19.73 -6.12 10.05
N ILE A 82 -18.72 -6.81 9.52
CA ILE A 82 -18.19 -6.59 8.17
C ILE A 82 -19.10 -7.18 7.10
N ALA A 83 -19.59 -8.41 7.30
CA ALA A 83 -20.49 -9.07 6.37
C ALA A 83 -21.79 -8.27 6.14
N ASN A 84 -22.30 -7.60 7.19
CA ASN A 84 -23.45 -6.70 7.10
C ASN A 84 -23.11 -5.33 6.50
N TYR A 85 -21.87 -4.85 6.66
CA TYR A 85 -21.40 -3.58 6.12
C TYR A 85 -21.20 -3.63 4.59
N ILE A 86 -20.56 -4.69 4.08
CA ILE A 86 -20.16 -4.78 2.66
C ILE A 86 -21.32 -4.49 1.69
N PRO A 87 -22.54 -5.05 1.84
CA PRO A 87 -23.66 -4.75 0.95
C PRO A 87 -24.09 -3.26 0.92
N THR A 88 -23.73 -2.47 1.94
CA THR A 88 -24.07 -1.04 2.02
C THR A 88 -23.10 -0.15 1.23
N THR A 89 -21.95 -0.69 0.81
CA THR A 89 -20.89 0.08 0.14
C THR A 89 -21.24 0.46 -1.29
N ASN A 90 -22.10 -0.34 -1.95
CA ASN A 90 -22.35 -0.37 -3.39
C ASN A 90 -21.11 -0.65 -4.24
N TYR A 91 -20.12 -1.36 -3.69
CA TYR A 91 -18.97 -1.80 -4.45
C TYR A 91 -19.27 -3.04 -5.30
N ASP A 92 -18.85 -3.00 -6.56
CA ASP A 92 -18.56 -4.20 -7.35
C ASP A 92 -17.24 -4.77 -6.82
N ILE A 93 -17.31 -5.91 -6.13
CA ILE A 93 -16.15 -6.61 -5.56
C ILE A 93 -15.80 -7.77 -6.47
N GLN A 94 -14.63 -7.67 -7.12
CA GLN A 94 -14.12 -8.66 -8.05
C GLN A 94 -13.03 -9.49 -7.35
N VAL A 95 -13.46 -10.59 -6.75
CA VAL A 95 -12.59 -11.61 -6.17
C VAL A 95 -13.05 -12.99 -6.63
N LYS A 96 -12.14 -13.77 -7.24
CA LYS A 96 -12.45 -15.12 -7.74
C LYS A 96 -11.78 -16.23 -6.93
N VAL A 97 -10.63 -15.92 -6.35
CA VAL A 97 -9.75 -16.85 -5.67
C VAL A 97 -9.11 -16.14 -4.48
N ASN A 98 -8.71 -16.89 -3.46
CA ASN A 98 -7.91 -16.38 -2.36
C ASN A 98 -6.43 -16.31 -2.78
N VAL A 99 -5.62 -15.56 -2.03
CA VAL A 99 -4.18 -15.47 -2.31
C VAL A 99 -3.49 -16.84 -2.31
N ILE A 100 -3.88 -17.75 -1.41
CA ILE A 100 -3.31 -19.10 -1.36
C ILE A 100 -3.57 -19.91 -2.64
N ASP A 101 -4.76 -19.76 -3.24
CA ASP A 101 -5.13 -20.45 -4.47
C ASP A 101 -4.16 -20.01 -5.60
N ILE A 102 -3.85 -18.71 -5.68
CA ILE A 102 -2.87 -18.16 -6.64
C ILE A 102 -1.46 -18.71 -6.40
N LEU A 103 -1.04 -18.81 -5.13
CA LEU A 103 0.26 -19.35 -4.76
C LEU A 103 0.39 -20.82 -5.20
N GLU A 104 -0.60 -21.65 -4.87
CA GLU A 104 -0.59 -23.09 -5.15
C GLU A 104 -0.68 -23.39 -6.66
N GLU A 105 -1.49 -22.62 -7.40
CA GLU A 105 -1.56 -22.71 -8.87
C GLU A 105 -0.22 -22.42 -9.55
N ASN A 106 0.67 -21.68 -8.89
CA ASN A 106 2.01 -21.35 -9.37
C ASN A 106 3.12 -22.13 -8.64
N GLY A 107 2.76 -23.21 -7.94
CA GLY A 107 3.71 -24.17 -7.37
C GLY A 107 4.30 -23.78 -6.02
N ILE A 108 3.76 -22.77 -5.33
CA ILE A 108 4.11 -22.45 -3.94
C ILE A 108 3.05 -23.05 -3.02
N ARG A 109 3.41 -24.08 -2.25
CA ARG A 109 2.46 -24.70 -1.33
C ARG A 109 2.18 -23.79 -0.14
N GLY A 110 0.95 -23.83 0.38
CA GLY A 110 0.59 -23.08 1.59
C GLY A 110 1.49 -23.36 2.80
N ASP A 111 2.02 -24.59 2.92
CA ASP A 111 2.92 -25.01 3.99
C ASP A 111 4.35 -24.43 3.88
N GLU A 112 4.69 -23.79 2.76
CA GLU A 112 5.95 -23.06 2.59
C GLU A 112 5.89 -21.63 3.12
N ILE A 113 4.69 -21.11 3.42
CA ILE A 113 4.48 -19.76 3.94
C ILE A 113 4.61 -19.80 5.46
N GLU A 114 5.67 -19.20 5.99
CA GLU A 114 5.93 -19.18 7.44
C GLU A 114 4.99 -18.22 8.16
N ALA A 115 4.63 -17.10 7.51
CA ALA A 115 3.75 -16.11 8.10
C ALA A 115 2.95 -15.31 7.05
N VAL A 116 1.73 -14.97 7.44
CA VAL A 116 0.95 -13.89 6.82
C VAL A 116 1.11 -12.65 7.70
N ILE A 117 1.44 -11.52 7.09
CA ILE A 117 1.51 -10.21 7.74
C ILE A 117 0.27 -9.43 7.32
N TRP A 118 -0.56 -9.05 8.28
CA TRP A 118 -1.58 -8.05 8.05
C TRP A 118 -0.96 -6.67 8.23
N SER A 119 -0.97 -5.87 7.16
CA SER A 119 -0.68 -4.44 7.25
C SER A 119 -1.58 -3.79 8.27
N HIS A 120 -2.87 -4.18 8.29
CA HIS A 120 -3.83 -3.88 9.34
C HIS A 120 -5.08 -4.77 9.19
N TRP A 121 -6.09 -4.54 10.04
CA TRP A 121 -7.22 -5.45 10.24
C TRP A 121 -8.46 -5.16 9.38
N HIS A 122 -8.42 -4.19 8.46
CA HIS A 122 -9.59 -3.93 7.62
C HIS A 122 -9.88 -5.08 6.66
N TRP A 123 -11.16 -5.22 6.35
CA TRP A 123 -11.74 -6.34 5.62
C TRP A 123 -11.12 -6.60 4.25
N ASP A 124 -10.61 -5.58 3.59
CA ASP A 124 -9.95 -5.66 2.29
C ASP A 124 -8.46 -5.97 2.35
N HIS A 125 -7.91 -6.25 3.53
CA HIS A 125 -6.52 -6.66 3.73
C HIS A 125 -6.39 -8.05 4.36
N ILE A 126 -7.36 -8.44 5.19
CA ILE A 126 -7.22 -9.62 6.04
C ILE A 126 -7.49 -10.95 5.33
N GLY A 127 -8.21 -10.93 4.21
CA GLY A 127 -8.60 -12.10 3.43
C GLY A 127 -9.16 -13.26 4.27
N ASP A 128 -8.68 -14.48 3.99
CA ASP A 128 -9.07 -15.68 4.73
C ASP A 128 -7.84 -16.47 5.22
N PRO A 129 -7.34 -16.17 6.44
CA PRO A 129 -6.21 -16.90 7.01
C PRO A 129 -6.48 -18.39 7.23
N SER A 130 -7.74 -18.80 7.37
CA SER A 130 -8.11 -20.20 7.62
C SER A 130 -7.74 -21.14 6.46
N THR A 131 -7.50 -20.56 5.28
CA THR A 131 -7.04 -21.30 4.11
C THR A 131 -5.57 -21.69 4.19
N PHE A 132 -4.77 -20.99 4.99
CA PHE A 132 -3.38 -21.37 5.28
C PHE A 132 -3.30 -22.41 6.39
N PRO A 133 -2.30 -23.31 6.36
CA PRO A 133 -2.08 -24.28 7.43
C PRO A 133 -1.94 -23.61 8.81
N PRO A 134 -2.29 -24.30 9.92
CA PRO A 134 -2.12 -23.76 11.27
C PRO A 134 -0.67 -23.41 11.64
N THR A 135 0.31 -23.94 10.90
CA THR A 135 1.73 -23.62 11.06
C THR A 135 2.12 -22.25 10.51
N THR A 136 1.27 -21.60 9.73
CA THR A 136 1.50 -20.25 9.23
C THR A 136 1.12 -19.23 10.31
N ASP A 137 2.12 -18.54 10.83
CA ASP A 137 1.95 -17.47 11.81
C ASP A 137 1.09 -16.33 11.23
N LEU A 138 0.38 -15.63 12.11
CA LEU A 138 -0.25 -14.35 11.78
C LEU A 138 0.50 -13.22 12.47
N VAL A 139 1.06 -12.31 11.70
CA VAL A 139 1.84 -11.16 12.18
C VAL A 139 1.01 -9.89 12.06
N VAL A 140 0.97 -9.11 13.14
CA VAL A 140 0.18 -7.87 13.28
C VAL A 140 1.01 -6.78 13.96
N GLY A 141 0.67 -5.52 13.74
CA GLY A 141 1.36 -4.40 14.37
C GLY A 141 0.95 -4.13 15.81
N ALA A 142 1.67 -3.21 16.46
CA ALA A 142 1.53 -2.90 17.88
C ALA A 142 0.12 -2.41 18.26
N GLY A 143 -0.42 -2.94 19.35
CA GLY A 143 -1.74 -2.59 19.88
C GLY A 143 -2.90 -3.37 19.27
N PHE A 144 -2.66 -4.17 18.23
CA PHE A 144 -3.68 -5.04 17.63
C PHE A 144 -4.33 -5.96 18.66
N LYS A 145 -3.55 -6.64 19.51
CA LYS A 145 -4.13 -7.65 20.42
C LYS A 145 -5.06 -7.02 21.44
N GLU A 146 -4.67 -5.88 21.98
CA GLU A 146 -5.49 -5.10 22.92
C GLU A 146 -6.77 -4.58 22.25
N ALA A 147 -6.67 -4.10 21.01
CA ALA A 147 -7.80 -3.47 20.33
C ALA A 147 -8.78 -4.47 19.69
N MET A 148 -8.29 -5.62 19.21
CA MET A 148 -9.06 -6.51 18.33
C MET A 148 -9.49 -7.83 18.97
N LEU A 149 -8.93 -8.20 20.13
CA LEU A 149 -9.25 -9.47 20.79
C LEU A 149 -10.23 -9.30 21.96
N PRO A 150 -11.18 -10.24 22.14
CA PRO A 150 -11.43 -11.38 21.24
C PRO A 150 -12.15 -10.94 19.95
N GLY A 151 -12.00 -11.74 18.89
CA GLY A 151 -12.77 -11.60 17.65
C GLY A 151 -14.22 -12.11 17.78
N ALA A 152 -14.98 -12.06 16.69
CA ALA A 152 -16.30 -12.70 16.62
C ALA A 152 -16.17 -14.24 16.55
N PRO A 153 -17.04 -15.02 17.23
CA PRO A 153 -18.28 -14.59 17.87
C PRO A 153 -18.16 -14.15 19.33
N ALA A 154 -17.05 -14.37 20.04
CA ALA A 154 -16.92 -13.95 21.45
C ALA A 154 -17.11 -12.44 21.64
N ASN A 155 -16.68 -11.63 20.69
CA ASN A 155 -17.09 -10.23 20.53
C ASN A 155 -17.88 -10.05 19.22
N PRO A 156 -19.21 -10.00 19.27
CA PRO A 156 -20.05 -9.86 18.06
C PRO A 156 -19.82 -8.58 17.26
N GLU A 157 -19.32 -7.52 17.90
CA GLU A 157 -19.04 -6.23 17.25
C GLU A 157 -17.65 -6.20 16.58
N SER A 158 -16.80 -7.20 16.86
CA SER A 158 -15.44 -7.24 16.32
C SER A 158 -15.45 -7.32 14.79
N PRO A 159 -14.58 -6.54 14.11
CA PRO A 159 -14.43 -6.59 12.67
C PRO A 159 -13.68 -7.85 12.18
N ILE A 160 -13.02 -8.57 13.09
CA ILE A 160 -12.28 -9.81 12.80
C ILE A 160 -12.94 -11.02 13.46
N ARG A 161 -12.57 -12.23 13.04
CA ARG A 161 -13.07 -13.48 13.62
C ARG A 161 -12.03 -14.12 14.53
N GLU A 162 -12.47 -14.83 15.57
CA GLU A 162 -11.56 -15.63 16.40
C GLU A 162 -10.86 -16.72 15.59
N SER A 163 -11.54 -17.25 14.57
CA SER A 163 -11.01 -18.24 13.64
C SER A 163 -9.82 -17.73 12.81
N ASP A 164 -9.66 -16.41 12.68
CA ASP A 164 -8.57 -15.84 11.89
C ASP A 164 -7.20 -16.07 12.55
N TYR A 165 -7.17 -16.13 13.89
CA TYR A 165 -5.94 -16.33 14.68
C TYR A 165 -5.93 -17.62 15.52
N THR A 166 -7.05 -18.33 15.66
CA THR A 166 -7.11 -19.56 16.46
C THR A 166 -6.31 -20.68 15.80
N GLY A 167 -5.52 -21.40 16.60
CA GLY A 167 -4.74 -22.55 16.13
C GLY A 167 -3.41 -22.22 15.46
N ARG A 168 -3.04 -20.94 15.36
CA ARG A 168 -1.74 -20.46 14.84
C ARG A 168 -1.08 -19.49 15.82
N THR A 169 0.20 -19.19 15.63
CA THR A 169 0.87 -18.16 16.44
C THR A 169 0.41 -16.78 16.01
N LEU A 170 -0.22 -16.02 16.90
CA LEU A 170 -0.50 -14.60 16.69
C LEU A 170 0.66 -13.76 17.24
N ARG A 171 1.46 -13.18 16.35
CA ARG A 171 2.68 -12.42 16.64
C ARG A 171 2.43 -10.92 16.49
N GLU A 172 2.35 -10.23 17.61
CA GLU A 172 2.26 -8.78 17.64
C GLU A 172 3.66 -8.18 17.73
N ILE A 173 4.00 -7.31 16.79
CA ILE A 173 5.32 -6.67 16.74
C ILE A 173 5.38 -5.53 17.75
N SER A 174 6.47 -5.47 18.51
CA SER A 174 6.81 -4.34 19.38
C SER A 174 7.99 -3.57 18.78
N PHE A 175 7.95 -2.25 18.90
CA PHE A 175 8.96 -1.33 18.39
C PHE A 175 9.82 -0.70 19.51
N ASP A 176 9.58 -1.12 20.75
CA ASP A 176 10.30 -0.67 21.94
C ASP A 176 11.42 -1.64 22.32
N GLY A 177 12.37 -1.16 23.12
CA GLY A 177 13.43 -1.99 23.71
C GLY A 177 14.84 -1.67 23.20
N PRO A 178 15.87 -2.40 23.68
CA PRO A 178 17.28 -2.06 23.45
C PRO A 178 17.71 -2.13 21.99
N ASN A 179 16.97 -2.85 21.15
CA ASN A 179 17.23 -3.03 19.73
C ASN A 179 16.23 -2.25 18.85
N SER A 180 15.55 -1.23 19.40
CA SER A 180 14.61 -0.40 18.64
C SER A 180 15.34 0.26 17.46
N LEU A 181 14.91 -0.05 16.23
CA LEU A 181 15.45 0.53 15.02
C LEU A 181 14.54 1.69 14.56
N ARG A 182 15.11 2.63 13.80
CA ARG A 182 14.33 3.64 13.08
C ARG A 182 14.82 3.74 11.65
N ILE A 183 13.87 3.87 10.72
CA ILE A 183 14.16 4.16 9.31
C ILE A 183 13.39 5.42 8.94
N GLY A 184 14.14 6.50 8.68
CA GLY A 184 13.58 7.84 8.64
C GLY A 184 12.86 8.17 9.96
N ARG A 185 11.57 8.51 9.86
CA ARG A 185 10.74 8.83 11.03
C ARG A 185 9.89 7.66 11.54
N PHE A 186 10.04 6.47 10.97
CA PHE A 186 9.31 5.27 11.39
C PHE A 186 10.13 4.47 12.42
N PRO A 187 9.55 4.09 13.57
CA PRO A 187 10.02 2.91 14.31
C PRO A 187 10.02 1.70 13.37
N ALA A 188 11.05 0.85 13.48
CA ALA A 188 11.26 -0.26 12.57
C ALA A 188 11.61 -1.55 13.32
N PHE A 189 11.23 -2.68 12.75
CA PHE A 189 11.56 -4.01 13.19
C PHE A 189 12.11 -4.80 12.00
N ASP A 190 13.34 -5.32 12.12
CA ASP A 190 13.95 -6.17 11.11
C ASP A 190 13.44 -7.61 11.24
N TYR A 191 12.64 -8.06 10.27
CA TYR A 191 11.94 -9.33 10.36
C TYR A 191 12.89 -10.53 10.28
N PHE A 192 13.90 -10.45 9.41
CA PHE A 192 14.88 -11.53 9.21
C PHE A 192 16.13 -11.32 10.08
N GLY A 193 16.39 -10.10 10.55
CA GLY A 193 17.55 -9.75 11.37
C GLY A 193 18.83 -9.53 10.56
N ASP A 194 18.73 -9.45 9.24
CA ASP A 194 19.84 -9.29 8.29
C ASP A 194 19.71 -8.03 7.42
N GLY A 195 18.67 -7.23 7.68
CA GLY A 195 18.43 -5.96 7.03
C GLY A 195 17.82 -6.05 5.63
N SER A 196 17.26 -7.21 5.26
CA SER A 196 16.59 -7.45 3.97
C SER A 196 15.11 -7.06 3.95
N PHE A 197 14.39 -7.14 5.08
CA PHE A 197 12.98 -6.77 5.17
C PHE A 197 12.61 -6.20 6.55
N TYR A 198 12.05 -4.99 6.55
CA TYR A 198 11.64 -4.28 7.76
C TYR A 198 10.13 -4.10 7.81
N LEU A 199 9.57 -4.24 9.00
CA LEU A 199 8.23 -3.75 9.35
C LEU A 199 8.37 -2.37 9.97
N LEU A 200 7.57 -1.41 9.52
CA LEU A 200 7.58 -0.03 9.96
C LEU A 200 6.27 0.27 10.70
N ASP A 201 6.35 0.81 11.91
CA ASP A 201 5.18 1.27 12.65
C ASP A 201 4.62 2.53 12.00
N SER A 202 3.38 2.46 11.50
CA SER A 202 2.78 3.52 10.67
C SER A 202 1.36 3.85 11.13
N PRO A 203 1.20 4.36 12.36
CA PRO A 203 -0.09 4.51 13.00
C PRO A 203 -0.94 5.62 12.38
N GLY A 204 -2.25 5.55 12.64
CA GLY A 204 -3.22 6.57 12.31
C GLY A 204 -4.43 6.03 11.57
N HIS A 205 -4.23 5.31 10.45
CA HIS A 205 -5.34 4.72 9.70
C HIS A 205 -6.08 3.65 10.51
N ALA A 206 -5.33 2.74 11.12
CA ALA A 206 -5.84 1.69 11.98
C ALA A 206 -4.85 1.41 13.13
N VAL A 207 -5.35 0.86 14.24
CA VAL A 207 -4.47 0.34 15.31
C VAL A 207 -3.60 -0.76 14.74
N GLY A 208 -2.30 -0.70 15.03
CA GLY A 208 -1.31 -1.68 14.55
C GLY A 208 -1.04 -1.63 13.05
N HIS A 209 -1.28 -0.48 12.39
CA HIS A 209 -0.99 -0.34 10.97
C HIS A 209 0.53 -0.39 10.68
N LEU A 210 0.92 -1.24 9.73
CA LEU A 210 2.30 -1.48 9.32
C LEU A 210 2.54 -1.08 7.86
N CYS A 211 3.72 -0.55 7.58
CA CYS A 211 4.32 -0.60 6.24
C CYS A 211 5.45 -1.64 6.22
N GLY A 212 5.69 -2.25 5.06
CA GLY A 212 6.85 -3.09 4.80
C GLY A 212 7.91 -2.34 4.01
N LEU A 213 9.18 -2.52 4.31
CA LEU A 213 10.29 -1.98 3.52
C LEU A 213 11.25 -3.12 3.15
N ALA A 214 11.22 -3.52 1.88
CA ALA A 214 11.97 -4.64 1.35
C ALA A 214 13.18 -4.16 0.55
N ARG A 215 14.39 -4.62 0.89
CA ARG A 215 15.57 -4.40 0.06
C ARG A 215 15.52 -5.33 -1.14
N THR A 216 15.46 -4.76 -2.33
CA THR A 216 15.31 -5.52 -3.58
C THR A 216 16.63 -5.77 -4.32
N THR A 217 17.62 -4.89 -4.15
CA THR A 217 18.96 -5.07 -4.73
C THR A 217 20.01 -4.53 -3.77
N THR A 218 21.25 -5.00 -3.95
CA THR A 218 22.47 -4.41 -3.38
C THR A 218 23.41 -3.97 -4.51
N GLY A 219 24.21 -2.92 -4.28
CA GLY A 219 25.20 -2.45 -5.25
C GLY A 219 24.65 -1.97 -6.61
N PRO A 220 23.71 -1.00 -6.67
CA PRO A 220 23.26 -0.13 -5.60
C PRO A 220 22.02 -0.65 -4.86
N ASP A 221 21.86 -0.18 -3.62
CA ASP A 221 20.67 -0.50 -2.83
C ASP A 221 19.41 0.12 -3.42
N THR A 222 18.39 -0.72 -3.60
CA THR A 222 17.03 -0.31 -3.94
C THR A 222 16.03 -0.99 -3.01
N PHE A 223 14.89 -0.34 -2.81
CA PHE A 223 13.85 -0.81 -1.90
C PHE A 223 12.47 -0.69 -2.54
N VAL A 224 11.58 -1.59 -2.16
CA VAL A 224 10.14 -1.47 -2.38
C VAL A 224 9.48 -1.24 -1.02
N LEU A 225 8.65 -0.21 -0.91
CA LEU A 225 7.83 0.04 0.27
C LEU A 225 6.40 -0.46 0.01
N LEU A 226 5.93 -1.35 0.87
CA LEU A 226 4.58 -1.91 0.91
C LEU A 226 3.76 -1.08 1.90
N GLY A 227 2.93 -0.19 1.38
CA GLY A 227 2.33 0.89 2.18
C GLY A 227 1.08 0.51 2.95
N GLY A 228 0.42 -0.60 2.59
CA GLY A 228 -0.95 -0.85 3.07
C GLY A 228 -1.82 0.38 2.82
N ASP A 229 -2.54 0.79 3.86
CA ASP A 229 -3.40 1.97 3.89
C ASP A 229 -2.80 3.12 4.72
N ILE A 230 -1.47 3.26 4.71
CA ILE A 230 -0.84 4.50 5.17
C ILE A 230 -1.49 5.72 4.49
N CYS A 231 -1.97 5.52 3.26
CA CYS A 231 -3.01 6.30 2.60
C CYS A 231 -3.66 5.49 1.46
N HIS A 232 -4.87 5.88 1.04
CA HIS A 232 -5.67 5.15 0.05
C HIS A 232 -5.43 5.54 -1.42
N TYR A 233 -4.73 6.65 -1.68
CA TYR A 233 -4.55 7.16 -3.04
C TYR A 233 -3.23 7.94 -3.18
N PRO A 234 -2.51 7.85 -4.32
CA PRO A 234 -1.25 8.57 -4.47
C PRO A 234 -1.35 10.09 -4.30
N GLY A 235 -2.49 10.68 -4.66
CA GLY A 235 -2.76 12.10 -4.44
C GLY A 235 -2.83 12.52 -2.97
N ILE A 236 -2.91 11.59 -2.02
CA ILE A 236 -2.88 11.89 -0.59
C ILE A 236 -1.46 12.17 -0.10
N PHE A 237 -0.44 11.61 -0.74
CA PHE A 237 0.96 11.84 -0.37
C PHE A 237 1.79 12.54 -1.45
N ARG A 238 1.24 12.72 -2.66
CA ARG A 238 1.87 13.46 -3.76
C ARG A 238 0.98 14.62 -4.28
N PRO A 239 1.57 15.75 -4.71
CA PRO A 239 2.99 16.10 -4.57
C PRO A 239 3.36 16.36 -3.09
N SER A 240 4.64 16.64 -2.85
CA SER A 240 5.15 17.09 -1.55
C SER A 240 6.17 18.21 -1.73
N GLU A 241 6.58 18.86 -0.64
CA GLU A 241 7.66 19.87 -0.68
C GLU A 241 8.98 19.32 -1.23
N HIS A 242 9.20 18.01 -1.12
CA HIS A 242 10.41 17.32 -1.54
C HIS A 242 10.27 16.65 -2.91
N LEU A 243 9.04 16.49 -3.38
CA LEU A 243 8.70 15.89 -4.66
C LEU A 243 7.55 16.68 -5.30
N PRO A 244 7.83 17.87 -5.88
CA PRO A 244 6.82 18.65 -6.58
C PRO A 244 6.42 17.97 -7.90
N VAL A 245 5.26 18.36 -8.44
CA VAL A 245 4.83 17.94 -9.79
C VAL A 245 5.89 18.38 -10.80
N PRO A 246 6.36 17.49 -11.70
CA PRO A 246 7.36 17.84 -12.69
C PRO A 246 6.76 18.71 -13.79
N GLU A 247 7.62 19.46 -14.50
CA GLU A 247 7.21 20.28 -15.66
C GLU A 247 6.55 19.45 -16.76
N SER A 248 6.96 18.18 -16.88
CA SER A 248 6.43 17.22 -17.85
C SER A 248 6.40 15.80 -17.25
N ILE A 249 5.39 15.02 -17.64
CA ILE A 249 5.17 13.63 -17.22
C ILE A 249 5.21 12.73 -18.46
N SER A 250 6.12 11.76 -18.45
CA SER A 250 6.25 10.72 -19.47
C SER A 250 6.34 9.35 -18.82
N PRO A 251 5.58 8.34 -19.29
CA PRO A 251 4.56 8.38 -20.34
C PRO A 251 3.38 9.30 -20.00
N HIS A 252 2.65 9.76 -21.01
CA HIS A 252 1.50 10.63 -20.81
C HIS A 252 0.37 9.89 -20.06
N PRO A 253 -0.03 10.32 -18.85
CA PRO A 253 -0.94 9.56 -18.00
C PRO A 253 -2.32 9.34 -18.63
N CYS A 254 -2.87 10.33 -19.34
CA CYS A 254 -4.19 10.19 -20.00
C CYS A 254 -4.13 9.61 -21.43
N ASN A 255 -2.94 9.47 -22.02
CA ASN A 255 -2.76 8.98 -23.38
C ASN A 255 -1.40 8.27 -23.53
N PRO A 256 -1.23 7.08 -22.92
CA PRO A 256 0.07 6.41 -22.83
C PRO A 256 0.76 6.09 -24.16
N GLN A 257 0.01 6.15 -25.27
CA GLN A 257 0.42 5.85 -26.64
C GLN A 257 0.95 7.11 -27.35
N SER A 258 0.80 8.28 -26.74
CA SER A 258 1.38 9.51 -27.25
C SER A 258 2.88 9.57 -26.99
N ASP A 259 3.65 9.98 -27.99
CA ASP A 259 5.06 10.36 -27.83
C ASP A 259 5.23 11.72 -27.14
N LEU A 260 4.15 12.49 -26.99
CA LEU A 260 4.18 13.78 -26.31
C LEU A 260 4.02 13.60 -24.80
N PRO A 261 4.85 14.26 -23.97
CA PRO A 261 4.63 14.28 -22.53
C PRO A 261 3.34 15.01 -22.17
N PHE A 262 2.77 14.67 -21.01
CA PHE A 262 1.76 15.52 -20.39
C PHE A 262 2.46 16.66 -19.67
N CYS A 263 2.09 17.90 -20.01
CA CYS A 263 2.63 19.11 -19.40
C CYS A 263 1.52 19.73 -18.55
N PRO A 264 1.52 19.53 -17.22
CA PRO A 264 0.49 20.10 -16.34
C PRO A 264 0.43 21.63 -16.44
N GLY A 265 1.55 22.28 -16.78
CA GLY A 265 1.65 23.73 -16.92
C GLY A 265 1.15 24.46 -15.67
N SER A 266 0.52 25.62 -15.85
CA SER A 266 -0.14 26.32 -14.74
C SER A 266 -1.45 25.66 -14.29
N ALA A 267 -1.98 24.68 -15.03
CA ALA A 267 -3.30 24.12 -14.74
C ALA A 267 -3.34 23.39 -13.38
N PHE A 268 -2.24 22.71 -13.00
CA PHE A 268 -2.14 22.12 -11.67
C PHE A 268 -2.06 23.19 -10.57
N ASP A 269 -1.29 24.25 -10.79
CA ASP A 269 -1.20 25.38 -9.85
C ASP A 269 -2.56 26.07 -9.67
N ASP A 270 -3.30 26.28 -10.76
CA ASP A 270 -4.61 26.91 -10.74
C ASP A 270 -5.65 25.99 -10.08
N LEU A 271 -5.57 24.67 -10.29
CA LEU A 271 -6.33 23.67 -9.54
C LEU A 271 -6.04 23.77 -8.04
N GLN A 272 -4.77 23.85 -7.61
CA GLN A 272 -4.43 23.98 -6.19
C GLN A 272 -4.93 25.31 -5.61
N LYS A 273 -4.67 26.44 -6.29
CA LYS A 273 -5.09 27.77 -5.83
C LYS A 273 -6.62 27.87 -5.67
N SER A 274 -7.38 27.35 -6.63
CA SER A 274 -8.85 27.34 -6.55
C SER A 274 -9.40 26.56 -5.35
N ARG A 275 -8.59 25.65 -4.80
CA ARG A 275 -8.90 24.84 -3.62
C ARG A 275 -8.22 25.36 -2.35
N GLY A 276 -7.61 26.55 -2.39
CA GLY A 276 -6.92 27.16 -1.26
C GLY A 276 -5.60 26.48 -0.87
N ARG A 277 -4.95 25.78 -1.82
CA ARG A 277 -3.73 25.00 -1.61
C ARG A 277 -2.54 25.57 -2.38
N LYS A 278 -1.34 25.27 -1.91
CA LYS A 278 -0.07 25.54 -2.63
C LYS A 278 0.18 24.45 -3.68
N PRO A 279 0.94 24.75 -4.75
CA PRO A 279 1.39 23.73 -5.71
C PRO A 279 2.16 22.55 -5.11
N THR A 280 2.81 22.75 -3.95
CA THR A 280 3.58 21.71 -3.25
C THR A 280 2.76 20.92 -2.22
N ASP A 281 1.52 21.33 -1.94
CA ASP A 281 0.63 20.59 -1.05
C ASP A 281 0.14 19.32 -1.78
N THR A 282 -0.19 18.27 -1.03
CA THR A 282 -0.79 17.06 -1.59
C THR A 282 -2.06 17.38 -2.37
N LEU A 283 -2.40 16.56 -3.37
CA LEU A 283 -3.62 16.76 -4.16
C LEU A 283 -4.88 16.68 -3.28
N TYR A 284 -4.83 15.78 -2.28
CA TYR A 284 -5.87 15.58 -1.29
C TYR A 284 -5.29 15.43 0.13
N ASP A 285 -6.11 15.77 1.11
CA ASP A 285 -6.03 15.34 2.50
C ASP A 285 -6.84 14.06 2.68
N MET A 286 -6.37 13.19 3.57
CA MET A 286 -7.11 12.00 3.96
C MET A 286 -8.23 12.35 4.94
N THR A 287 -9.41 11.77 4.75
CA THR A 287 -10.59 11.98 5.63
C THR A 287 -11.16 10.68 6.19
N TYR A 288 -10.50 9.55 5.96
CA TYR A 288 -10.90 8.24 6.43
C TYR A 288 -9.72 7.54 7.13
N GLY A 289 -10.01 6.89 8.26
CA GLY A 289 -9.03 6.32 9.17
C GLY A 289 -9.42 6.60 10.63
N LEU A 290 -8.78 5.91 11.57
CA LEU A 290 -9.07 5.96 13.00
C LEU A 290 -8.67 7.30 13.65
N ASP A 291 -7.46 7.77 13.38
CA ASP A 291 -6.90 9.04 13.87
C ASP A 291 -6.32 9.82 12.69
N ILE A 292 -7.14 10.71 12.10
CA ILE A 292 -6.78 11.47 10.90
C ILE A 292 -5.57 12.41 11.12
N PRO A 293 -5.48 13.19 12.23
CA PRO A 293 -4.28 13.98 12.51
C PRO A 293 -2.99 13.15 12.60
N LEU A 294 -3.03 11.99 13.28
CA LEU A 294 -1.88 11.11 13.37
C LEU A 294 -1.53 10.51 12.02
N ALA A 295 -2.52 10.01 11.29
CA ALA A 295 -2.31 9.42 9.97
C ALA A 295 -1.74 10.44 8.97
N THR A 296 -2.20 11.69 9.03
CA THR A 296 -1.64 12.81 8.24
C THR A 296 -0.17 13.06 8.59
N THR A 297 0.20 12.93 9.86
CA THR A 297 1.60 13.03 10.31
C THR A 297 2.43 11.87 9.77
N THR A 298 1.89 10.65 9.83
CA THR A 298 2.53 9.42 9.30
C THR A 298 2.71 9.50 7.77
N VAL A 299 1.75 10.05 7.03
CA VAL A 299 1.90 10.31 5.58
C VAL A 299 3.07 11.25 5.29
N ARG A 300 3.32 12.26 6.13
CA ARG A 300 4.52 13.11 5.96
C ARG A 300 5.81 12.31 6.12
N HIS A 301 5.83 11.30 6.99
CA HIS A 301 6.99 10.41 7.12
C HIS A 301 7.20 9.60 5.84
N LEU A 302 6.10 9.15 5.20
CA LEU A 302 6.15 8.47 3.90
C LEU A 302 6.73 9.38 2.81
N GLN A 303 6.38 10.67 2.80
CA GLN A 303 6.89 11.62 1.80
C GLN A 303 8.42 11.73 1.82
N ASP A 304 9.06 11.58 3.00
CA ASP A 304 10.52 11.58 3.10
C ASP A 304 11.15 10.38 2.37
N LEU A 305 10.49 9.22 2.41
CA LEU A 305 10.91 8.01 1.68
C LEU A 305 10.54 8.09 0.19
N ASP A 306 9.37 8.62 -0.13
CA ASP A 306 8.85 8.66 -1.51
C ASP A 306 9.68 9.53 -2.45
N CYS A 307 10.28 10.60 -1.92
CA CYS A 307 11.19 11.47 -2.67
C CYS A 307 12.58 10.82 -2.92
N ASN A 308 12.89 9.70 -2.26
CA ASN A 308 14.15 8.99 -2.45
C ASN A 308 14.06 8.08 -3.68
N GLU A 309 14.86 8.37 -4.69
CA GLU A 309 14.91 7.60 -5.95
C GLU A 309 15.26 6.11 -5.78
N LYS A 310 15.78 5.70 -4.61
CA LYS A 310 16.05 4.30 -4.27
C LYS A 310 14.84 3.56 -3.69
N VAL A 311 13.71 4.23 -3.48
CA VAL A 311 12.50 3.63 -2.90
C VAL A 311 11.35 3.69 -3.89
N PHE A 312 10.77 2.53 -4.19
CA PHE A 312 9.52 2.42 -4.92
C PHE A 312 8.36 2.20 -3.95
N VAL A 313 7.60 3.27 -3.71
CA VAL A 313 6.43 3.26 -2.82
C VAL A 313 5.21 2.71 -3.55
N ILE A 314 4.59 1.68 -2.99
CA ILE A 314 3.37 1.03 -3.47
C ILE A 314 2.37 0.98 -2.31
N ILE A 315 1.23 1.67 -2.43
CA ILE A 315 0.11 1.57 -1.47
C ILE A 315 -0.93 0.55 -1.95
N ALA A 316 -1.77 0.04 -1.05
CA ALA A 316 -2.65 -1.10 -1.33
C ALA A 316 -3.63 -0.87 -2.49
N HIS A 317 -4.07 0.38 -2.69
CA HIS A 317 -5.06 0.76 -3.69
C HIS A 317 -4.49 1.53 -4.89
N ASP A 318 -3.18 1.44 -5.16
CA ASP A 318 -2.58 2.09 -6.32
C ASP A 318 -2.84 1.31 -7.61
N GLY A 319 -3.94 1.66 -8.29
CA GLY A 319 -4.27 1.09 -9.59
C GLY A 319 -3.20 1.35 -10.66
N SER A 320 -2.40 2.41 -10.53
CA SER A 320 -1.31 2.69 -11.49
C SER A 320 -0.19 1.67 -11.37
N VAL A 321 0.11 1.22 -10.15
CA VAL A 321 1.06 0.12 -9.94
C VAL A 321 0.49 -1.19 -10.46
N ARG A 322 -0.76 -1.52 -10.13
CA ARG A 322 -1.44 -2.72 -10.68
C ARG A 322 -1.29 -2.80 -12.20
N ASP A 323 -1.52 -1.70 -12.91
CA ASP A 323 -1.53 -1.70 -14.37
C ASP A 323 -0.13 -1.58 -15.00
N GLY A 324 0.87 -1.20 -14.21
CA GLY A 324 2.18 -0.74 -14.71
C GLY A 324 3.35 -1.69 -14.47
N VAL A 325 3.21 -2.69 -13.59
CA VAL A 325 4.30 -3.61 -13.23
C VAL A 325 3.94 -5.06 -13.52
N ASP A 326 4.95 -5.92 -13.55
CA ASP A 326 4.73 -7.36 -13.64
C ASP A 326 4.10 -7.91 -12.34
N HIS A 327 3.19 -8.87 -12.48
CA HIS A 327 2.58 -9.59 -11.35
C HIS A 327 3.27 -10.94 -11.13
N PHE A 328 3.07 -11.50 -9.94
CA PHE A 328 3.43 -12.87 -9.58
C PHE A 328 3.01 -13.83 -10.71
N PRO A 329 3.91 -14.72 -11.18
CA PRO A 329 5.14 -15.18 -10.52
C PRO A 329 6.40 -14.32 -10.72
N LYS A 330 6.33 -13.23 -11.50
CA LYS A 330 7.50 -12.36 -11.74
C LYS A 330 7.80 -11.47 -10.54
N SER A 331 9.07 -11.06 -10.40
CA SER A 331 9.53 -10.20 -9.30
C SER A 331 9.55 -8.73 -9.66
N LEU A 332 9.41 -7.91 -8.61
CA LEU A 332 9.54 -6.46 -8.65
C LEU A 332 10.99 -6.00 -8.52
N ASN A 333 11.95 -6.87 -8.23
CA ASN A 333 13.32 -6.46 -7.85
C ASN A 333 14.04 -5.64 -8.92
N ALA A 334 13.70 -5.83 -10.20
CA ALA A 334 14.24 -5.04 -11.31
C ALA A 334 13.49 -3.72 -11.56
N TRP A 335 12.64 -3.25 -10.64
CA TRP A 335 11.79 -2.06 -10.83
C TRP A 335 12.60 -0.81 -11.21
N LYS A 336 13.80 -0.66 -10.64
CA LYS A 336 14.64 0.51 -10.88
C LYS A 336 15.24 0.49 -12.28
N GLU A 337 15.75 -0.67 -12.71
CA GLU A 337 16.27 -0.90 -14.05
C GLU A 337 15.18 -0.74 -15.11
N LYS A 338 13.99 -1.30 -14.86
CA LYS A 338 12.81 -1.18 -15.73
C LYS A 338 12.17 0.21 -15.72
N GLY A 339 12.66 1.15 -14.88
CA GLY A 339 12.17 2.52 -14.80
C GLY A 339 10.76 2.66 -14.20
N TRP A 340 10.19 1.61 -13.61
CA TRP A 340 8.82 1.61 -13.08
C TRP A 340 8.59 2.67 -12.01
N GLY A 341 9.56 2.87 -11.11
CA GLY A 341 9.45 3.88 -10.06
C GLY A 341 9.31 5.31 -10.60
N ASN A 342 9.92 5.62 -11.74
CA ASN A 342 9.80 6.92 -12.40
C ASN A 342 8.50 7.00 -13.22
N MET A 343 8.25 5.96 -14.03
CA MET A 343 7.07 5.86 -14.91
C MET A 343 5.75 5.99 -14.13
N LEU A 344 5.68 5.38 -12.95
CA LEU A 344 4.44 5.24 -12.19
C LEU A 344 4.24 6.32 -11.12
N LYS A 345 5.28 7.13 -10.83
CA LYS A 345 5.24 8.15 -9.78
C LYS A 345 4.04 9.11 -9.93
N TRP A 346 3.75 9.51 -11.16
CA TRP A 346 2.69 10.46 -11.51
C TRP A 346 1.58 9.86 -12.38
N ALA A 347 1.59 8.54 -12.59
CA ALA A 347 0.62 7.87 -13.46
C ALA A 347 -0.83 8.04 -12.95
N PHE A 348 -1.03 8.24 -11.65
CA PHE A 348 -2.34 8.52 -11.05
C PHE A 348 -3.02 9.79 -11.61
N PHE A 349 -2.28 10.70 -12.25
CA PHE A 349 -2.87 11.86 -12.94
C PHE A 349 -3.88 11.44 -14.01
N ARG A 350 -3.85 10.18 -14.47
CA ARG A 350 -4.84 9.62 -15.40
C ARG A 350 -6.26 9.62 -14.81
N ASP A 351 -6.40 9.50 -13.49
CA ASP A 351 -7.70 9.51 -12.84
C ASP A 351 -8.32 10.92 -12.79
N LEU A 352 -7.48 11.94 -13.02
CA LEU A 352 -7.89 13.34 -13.13
C LEU A 352 -8.23 13.75 -14.57
N GLU A 353 -8.24 12.81 -15.53
CA GLU A 353 -8.63 13.05 -16.93
C GLU A 353 -9.94 13.85 -17.09
N PRO A 354 -11.02 13.61 -16.31
CA PRO A 354 -12.23 14.43 -16.40
C PRO A 354 -11.98 15.91 -16.12
N TYR A 355 -11.09 16.23 -15.18
CA TYR A 355 -10.68 17.60 -14.90
C TYR A 355 -9.79 18.16 -16.01
N TRP A 356 -8.79 17.40 -16.45
CA TRP A 356 -7.87 17.83 -17.51
C TRP A 356 -8.58 18.18 -18.83
N LYS A 357 -9.66 17.46 -19.16
CA LYS A 357 -10.55 17.78 -20.29
C LYS A 357 -11.18 19.17 -20.19
N THR A 358 -11.53 19.61 -18.98
CA THR A 358 -12.14 20.95 -18.78
C THR A 358 -11.16 22.10 -19.02
N VAL A 359 -9.85 21.83 -18.92
CA VAL A 359 -8.77 22.81 -19.11
C VAL A 359 -7.97 22.57 -20.39
N GLY A 360 -8.40 21.64 -21.25
CA GLY A 360 -7.80 21.38 -22.56
C GLY A 360 -6.48 20.58 -22.54
N LEU A 361 -6.25 19.76 -21.52
CA LEU A 361 -5.02 18.97 -21.35
C LEU A 361 -5.19 17.45 -21.58
N ALA A 362 -6.41 16.95 -21.77
CA ALA A 362 -6.69 15.53 -22.02
C ALA A 362 -7.87 15.31 -22.97
#